data_AF-A0A1V1V164-F1
#
_entry.id   AF-A0A1V1V164-F1
#
_cell.length_a   1.000
_cell.length_b   1.000
_cell.length_c   1.000
_cell.angle_alpha   90.00
_cell.angle_beta   90.00
_cell.angle_gamma   90.00
#
_symmetry.space_group_name_H-M   'P 1'
#
loop_
_entity.id
_entity.type
_entity.pdbx_description
1 polymer ?
#
loop_
_entity_poly.entity_id
_entity_poly.type
_entity_poly.pdbx_seq_one_letter_code
_entity_poly.pdbx_strand_id
1 'polypeptide(L)'
;MIRTLTIAGAALALSAAGVQAQAPATPPTAPQGGPAEVGLLTGAELSPDCGGLNNLAGRAWCVTAPLGQIGALADAYIADLASKNWLAAGGDENRVVLIKRREAGGCDGMQMVAFYDTTKTAVAELPAYLGFATIPGDVCAARSAAPAAAGTPPQ
;
A
#
# COMPACT_ATOMS: atom_id res chain seq x y z
N MET A 1 -26.70 -73.38 -37.47
CA MET A 1 -27.77 -73.33 -36.46
C MET A 1 -27.12 -73.14 -35.10
N ILE A 2 -27.64 -72.21 -34.29
CA ILE A 2 -27.40 -72.00 -32.85
C ILE A 2 -25.97 -71.53 -32.46
N ARG A 3 -25.74 -70.26 -32.08
CA ARG A 3 -26.12 -69.45 -30.89
C ARG A 3 -25.26 -69.74 -29.63
N THR A 4 -24.62 -68.64 -29.15
CA THR A 4 -24.24 -68.30 -27.75
C THR A 4 -23.07 -69.07 -27.10
N LEU A 5 -22.17 -68.52 -26.27
CA LEU A 5 -22.16 -67.30 -25.42
C LEU A 5 -20.76 -66.67 -25.29
N THR A 6 -20.76 -65.35 -25.09
CA THR A 6 -19.70 -64.46 -24.57
C THR A 6 -19.56 -64.52 -23.05
N ILE A 7 -18.33 -64.47 -22.51
CA ILE A 7 -18.00 -63.71 -21.28
C ILE A 7 -16.56 -63.18 -21.44
N ALA A 8 -16.43 -61.86 -21.66
CA ALA A 8 -15.14 -61.16 -21.64
C ALA A 8 -14.87 -60.68 -20.21
N GLY A 9 -13.72 -61.07 -19.66
CA GLY A 9 -13.27 -60.67 -18.33
C GLY A 9 -13.00 -59.17 -18.25
N ALA A 10 -13.57 -58.51 -17.25
CA ALA A 10 -13.25 -57.14 -16.90
C ALA A 10 -11.91 -57.10 -16.16
N ALA A 11 -10.86 -56.61 -16.82
CA ALA A 11 -9.62 -56.21 -16.18
C ALA A 11 -9.84 -54.85 -15.49
N LEU A 12 -9.81 -54.83 -14.16
CA LEU A 12 -9.73 -53.60 -13.37
C LEU A 12 -8.35 -52.97 -13.60
N ALA A 13 -8.29 -51.96 -14.48
CA ALA A 13 -7.14 -51.08 -14.57
C ALA A 13 -7.11 -50.19 -13.32
N LEU A 14 -6.15 -50.43 -12.43
CA LEU A 14 -5.78 -49.50 -11.37
C LEU A 14 -5.09 -48.30 -12.02
N SER A 15 -5.83 -47.21 -12.20
CA SER A 15 -5.26 -45.90 -12.54
C SER A 15 -4.42 -45.42 -11.36
N ALA A 16 -3.09 -45.45 -11.50
CA ALA A 16 -2.18 -44.75 -10.61
C ALA A 16 -2.45 -43.25 -10.72
N ALA A 17 -3.13 -42.68 -9.73
CA ALA A 17 -3.19 -41.23 -9.56
C ALA A 17 -1.77 -40.74 -9.27
N GLY A 18 -1.13 -40.10 -10.25
CA GLY A 18 0.10 -39.36 -10.05
C GLY A 18 -0.15 -38.29 -9.00
N VAL A 19 0.38 -38.49 -7.80
CA VAL A 19 0.41 -37.47 -6.76
C VAL A 19 1.40 -36.42 -7.24
N GLN A 20 0.90 -35.38 -7.92
CA GLN A 20 1.70 -34.19 -8.18
C GLN A 20 1.98 -33.56 -6.81
N ALA A 21 3.19 -33.78 -6.30
CA ALA A 21 3.72 -33.05 -5.17
C ALA A 21 3.66 -31.56 -5.53
N GLN A 22 2.65 -30.88 -5.00
CA GLN A 22 2.58 -29.42 -5.03
C GLN A 22 3.75 -28.94 -4.20
N ALA A 23 4.85 -28.59 -4.87
CA ALA A 23 5.91 -27.81 -4.24
C ALA A 23 5.25 -26.61 -3.55
N PRO A 24 5.63 -26.27 -2.31
CA PRO A 24 5.12 -25.07 -1.67
C PRO A 24 5.36 -23.90 -2.62
N ALA A 25 4.29 -23.32 -3.16
CA ALA A 25 4.39 -22.07 -3.87
C ALA A 25 4.86 -21.06 -2.82
N THR A 26 6.15 -20.71 -2.85
CA THR A 26 6.64 -19.52 -2.15
C THR A 26 5.74 -18.37 -2.58
N PRO A 27 5.03 -17.70 -1.64
CA PRO A 27 4.25 -16.53 -2.00
C PRO A 27 5.18 -15.54 -2.72
N PRO A 28 4.72 -14.84 -3.76
CA PRO A 28 5.53 -13.84 -4.42
C PRO A 28 6.05 -12.90 -3.34
N THR A 29 7.38 -12.76 -3.26
CA THR A 29 8.01 -11.77 -2.39
C THR A 29 7.40 -10.44 -2.78
N ALA A 30 6.56 -9.88 -1.90
CA ALA A 30 6.02 -8.55 -2.11
C ALA A 30 7.21 -7.63 -2.41
N PRO A 31 7.13 -6.72 -3.39
CA PRO A 31 8.19 -5.78 -3.65
C PRO A 31 8.65 -5.19 -2.32
N GLN A 32 9.94 -5.26 -2.00
CA GLN A 32 10.47 -4.69 -0.76
C GLN A 32 10.43 -3.14 -0.77
N GLY A 33 9.70 -2.54 -1.72
CA GLY A 33 9.40 -1.13 -1.82
C GLY A 33 7.91 -0.87 -1.58
N GLY A 34 7.63 0.24 -0.91
CA GLY A 34 6.30 0.79 -0.77
C GLY A 34 5.74 1.36 -2.07
N PRO A 35 4.55 1.96 -2.03
CA PRO A 35 3.94 2.60 -3.18
C PRO A 35 4.86 3.67 -3.78
N ALA A 36 4.77 3.90 -5.08
CA ALA A 36 5.25 5.14 -5.70
C ALA A 36 6.71 5.51 -5.35
N GLU A 37 7.63 4.55 -5.44
CA GLU A 37 9.07 4.71 -5.18
C GLU A 37 9.46 4.93 -3.70
N VAL A 38 8.53 4.75 -2.77
CA VAL A 38 8.81 4.76 -1.32
C VAL A 38 9.69 3.56 -0.99
N GLY A 39 10.89 3.80 -0.48
CA GLY A 39 11.82 2.77 -0.01
C GLY A 39 11.75 2.56 1.50
N LEU A 40 12.36 1.48 2.01
CA LEU A 40 12.62 1.36 3.44
C LEU A 40 13.87 2.19 3.79
N LEU A 41 13.72 3.23 4.61
CA LEU A 41 14.82 4.10 5.04
C LEU A 41 15.49 3.57 6.32
N THR A 42 16.73 3.99 6.57
CA THR A 42 17.43 3.71 7.82
C THR A 42 16.62 4.24 9.02
N GLY A 43 16.45 3.40 10.04
CA GLY A 43 15.65 3.74 11.22
C GLY A 43 14.16 3.40 11.11
N ALA A 44 13.72 2.90 9.95
CA ALA A 44 12.38 2.35 9.74
C ALA A 44 12.41 0.81 9.73
N GLU A 45 11.40 0.20 10.34
CA GLU A 45 11.09 -1.22 10.18
C GLU A 45 9.76 -1.39 9.44
N LEU A 46 9.66 -2.36 8.54
CA LEU A 46 8.39 -2.64 7.86
C LEU A 46 7.35 -3.20 8.86
N SER A 47 6.14 -2.62 8.88
CA SER A 47 5.01 -3.10 9.68
C SER A 47 3.83 -3.43 8.75
N PRO A 48 3.72 -4.69 8.27
CA PRO A 48 2.68 -5.07 7.30
C PRO A 48 1.24 -4.94 7.83
N ASP A 49 1.08 -4.98 9.15
CA ASP A 49 -0.20 -4.86 9.86
C ASP A 49 -0.51 -3.44 10.31
N CYS A 50 0.41 -2.49 10.12
CA CYS A 50 0.29 -1.10 10.60
C CYS A 50 -0.02 -1.03 12.11
N GLY A 51 0.50 -1.98 12.90
CA GLY A 51 0.21 -2.10 14.33
C GLY A 51 -1.22 -2.52 14.68
N GLY A 52 -2.01 -2.99 13.70
CA GLY A 52 -3.43 -3.28 13.87
C GLY A 52 -4.30 -2.02 14.06
N LEU A 53 -3.75 -0.84 13.76
CA LEU A 53 -4.40 0.44 14.00
C LEU A 53 -5.12 0.95 12.74
N ASN A 54 -6.16 1.77 12.96
CA ASN A 54 -6.82 2.57 11.94
C ASN A 54 -7.35 1.79 10.72
N ASN A 55 -7.52 0.46 10.84
CA ASN A 55 -7.92 -0.43 9.74
C ASN A 55 -7.00 -0.32 8.50
N LEU A 56 -5.70 -0.09 8.70
CA LEU A 56 -4.75 0.14 7.60
C LEU A 56 -4.03 -1.12 7.10
N ALA A 57 -4.14 -2.24 7.80
CA ALA A 57 -3.57 -3.53 7.38
C ALA A 57 -4.05 -3.89 5.96
N GLY A 58 -3.10 -4.11 5.04
CA GLY A 58 -3.37 -4.41 3.63
C GLY A 58 -3.93 -3.24 2.81
N ARG A 59 -4.08 -2.04 3.38
CA ARG A 59 -4.57 -0.82 2.71
C ARG A 59 -3.51 0.24 2.56
N ALA A 60 -2.56 0.27 3.48
CA ALA A 60 -1.38 1.11 3.43
C ALA A 60 -0.13 0.24 3.51
N TRP A 61 0.96 0.77 2.96
CA TRP A 61 2.28 0.27 3.26
C TRP A 61 2.78 1.03 4.49
N CYS A 62 3.03 0.35 5.59
CA CYS A 62 3.40 0.99 6.84
C CYS A 62 4.82 0.63 7.26
N VAL A 63 5.50 1.62 7.83
CA VAL A 63 6.73 1.42 8.58
C VAL A 63 6.54 1.88 10.02
N THR A 64 7.35 1.36 10.91
CA THR A 64 7.35 1.69 12.33
C THR A 64 8.71 2.19 12.80
N ALA A 65 8.66 3.06 13.82
CA ALA A 65 9.79 3.53 14.60
C ALA A 65 9.28 3.95 16.00
N PRO A 66 10.17 4.15 16.98
CA PRO A 66 9.77 4.71 18.27
C PRO A 66 9.11 6.09 18.12
N LEU A 67 8.09 6.38 18.92
CA LEU A 67 7.32 7.63 18.89
C LEU A 67 8.21 8.87 19.01
N GLY A 68 9.26 8.80 19.83
CA GLY A 68 10.23 9.89 19.97
C GLY A 68 11.08 10.16 18.72
N GLN A 69 11.08 9.25 17.74
CA GLN A 69 11.86 9.33 16.50
C GLN A 69 10.99 9.48 15.24
N ILE A 70 9.67 9.29 15.33
CA ILE A 70 8.79 9.22 14.16
C ILE A 70 8.75 10.53 13.36
N GLY A 71 8.90 11.67 14.02
CA GLY A 71 8.95 12.98 13.36
C GLY A 71 10.19 13.12 12.46
N ALA A 72 11.38 12.80 13.00
CA ALA A 72 12.61 12.82 12.22
C ALA A 72 12.58 11.79 11.08
N LEU A 73 11.94 10.64 11.28
CA LEU A 73 11.73 9.66 10.21
C LEU A 73 10.79 10.20 9.12
N ALA A 74 9.71 10.90 9.49
CA ALA A 74 8.81 11.53 8.54
C ALA A 74 9.52 12.58 7.68
N ASP A 75 10.36 13.42 8.29
CA ASP A 75 11.17 14.41 7.58
C ASP A 75 12.16 13.75 6.61
N ALA A 76 12.78 12.63 7.00
CA ALA A 76 13.66 11.87 6.12
C ALA A 76 12.92 11.30 4.90
N TYR A 77 11.70 10.79 5.09
CA TYR A 77 10.84 10.34 3.99
C TYR A 77 10.45 11.48 3.05
N ILE A 78 10.09 12.65 3.60
CA ILE A 78 9.77 13.83 2.78
C ILE A 78 10.98 14.25 1.95
N ALA A 79 12.18 14.27 2.54
CA ALA A 79 13.40 14.64 1.83
C ALA A 79 13.76 13.62 0.72
N ASP A 80 13.67 12.32 1.01
CA ASP A 80 13.90 11.26 0.02
C ASP A 80 12.91 11.38 -1.16
N LEU A 81 11.63 11.55 -0.86
CA LEU A 81 10.58 11.71 -1.87
C LEU A 81 10.74 13.01 -2.68
N ALA A 82 11.16 14.11 -2.05
CA ALA A 82 11.50 15.34 -2.74
C ALA A 82 12.64 15.15 -3.75
N SER A 83 13.67 14.37 -3.40
CA SER A 83 14.76 14.02 -4.33
C SER A 83 14.27 13.23 -5.56
N LYS A 84 13.11 12.58 -5.45
CA LYS A 84 12.43 11.81 -6.49
C LYS A 84 11.31 12.61 -7.19
N ASN A 85 11.30 13.93 -7.02
CA ASN A 85 10.33 14.89 -7.57
C ASN A 85 8.89 14.77 -7.03
N TRP A 86 8.71 14.16 -5.86
CA TRP A 86 7.46 14.26 -5.12
C TRP A 86 7.41 15.56 -4.31
N LEU A 87 6.34 16.33 -4.43
CA LEU A 87 6.18 17.64 -3.82
C LEU A 87 5.09 17.60 -2.76
N ALA A 88 5.37 18.10 -1.56
CA ALA A 88 4.31 18.33 -0.57
C ALA A 88 3.33 19.39 -1.11
N ALA A 89 2.06 19.01 -1.26
CA ALA A 89 1.00 19.84 -1.84
C ALA A 89 -0.10 20.22 -0.84
N GLY A 90 -0.06 19.65 0.36
CA GLY A 90 -1.01 19.90 1.44
C GLY A 90 -0.86 18.88 2.55
N GLY A 91 -1.75 18.96 3.54
CA GLY A 91 -1.66 18.12 4.71
C GLY A 91 -2.25 18.78 5.95
N ASP A 92 -2.10 18.10 7.08
CA ASP A 92 -2.25 18.65 8.42
C ASP A 92 -1.10 18.14 9.30
N GLU A 93 -1.17 18.35 10.61
CA GLU A 93 -0.08 18.07 11.56
C GLU A 93 0.44 16.61 11.47
N ASN A 94 -0.42 15.65 11.14
CA ASN A 94 -0.07 14.23 11.09
C ASN A 94 -0.18 13.63 9.68
N ARG A 95 -0.48 14.43 8.66
CA ARG A 95 -0.67 13.95 7.29
C ARG A 95 0.03 14.86 6.31
N VAL A 96 0.78 14.28 5.38
CA VAL A 96 1.32 14.98 4.21
C VAL A 96 0.73 14.38 2.94
N VAL A 97 0.20 15.22 2.07
CA VAL A 97 -0.19 14.85 0.70
C VAL A 97 0.94 15.27 -0.23
N LEU A 98 1.52 14.30 -0.91
CA LEU A 98 2.57 14.48 -1.90
C LEU A 98 2.00 14.30 -3.31
N ILE A 99 2.52 15.08 -4.25
CA ILE A 99 2.17 14.99 -5.68
C ILE A 99 3.43 14.84 -6.53
N LYS A 100 3.34 14.13 -7.65
CA LYS A 100 4.37 14.11 -8.68
C LYS A 100 3.75 14.52 -10.01
N ARG A 101 4.25 15.60 -10.62
CA ARG A 101 3.72 16.11 -11.88
C ARG A 101 4.11 15.18 -13.01
N ARG A 102 3.16 14.86 -13.90
CA ARG A 102 3.40 14.05 -15.09
C ARG A 102 3.74 14.94 -16.27
N GLU A 103 4.61 14.46 -17.17
CA GLU A 103 5.02 15.21 -18.37
C GLU A 103 3.83 15.53 -19.30
N ALA A 104 2.90 14.59 -19.44
CA ALA A 104 1.67 14.76 -20.23
C ALA A 104 0.58 15.60 -19.54
N GLY A 105 0.87 16.18 -18.37
CA GLY A 105 -0.09 16.92 -17.55
C GLY A 105 -0.77 16.07 -16.47
N GLY A 106 -1.34 16.76 -15.48
CA GLY A 106 -1.87 16.14 -14.26
C GLY A 106 -0.79 15.68 -13.28
N CYS A 107 -1.22 15.08 -12.19
CA CYS A 107 -0.32 14.61 -11.14
C CYS A 107 -0.73 13.26 -10.56
N ASP A 108 0.27 12.44 -10.22
CA ASP A 108 0.10 11.32 -9.30
C ASP A 108 0.02 11.85 -7.87
N GLY A 109 -0.74 11.18 -7.02
CA GLY A 109 -0.91 11.54 -5.62
C GLY A 109 -0.50 10.42 -4.68
N MET A 110 0.08 10.79 -3.54
CA MET A 110 0.38 9.90 -2.44
C MET A 110 0.13 10.61 -1.12
N GLN A 111 -0.33 9.86 -0.12
CA GLN A 111 -0.47 10.33 1.24
C GLN A 111 0.51 9.59 2.15
N MET A 112 1.18 10.34 3.01
CA MET A 112 1.88 9.83 4.19
C MET A 112 1.12 10.28 5.44
N VAL A 113 0.86 9.37 6.38
CA VAL A 113 0.19 9.67 7.65
C VAL A 113 0.98 9.10 8.82
N ALA A 114 1.23 9.92 9.83
CA ALA A 114 1.82 9.52 11.09
C ALA A 114 0.72 9.18 12.11
N PHE A 115 0.88 8.08 12.83
CA PHE A 115 -0.06 7.68 13.88
C PHE A 115 0.59 6.77 14.92
N TYR A 116 -0.05 6.64 16.07
CA TYR A 116 0.33 5.71 17.14
C TYR A 116 -0.93 5.28 17.90
N ASP A 117 -0.78 4.32 18.81
CA ASP A 117 -1.87 3.85 19.66
C ASP A 117 -2.18 4.87 20.77
N THR A 118 -3.17 5.73 20.54
CA THR A 118 -3.58 6.77 21.49
C THR A 118 -4.33 6.23 22.70
N THR A 119 -4.64 4.93 22.75
CA THR A 119 -5.19 4.29 23.96
C THR A 119 -4.12 4.04 25.02
N LYS A 120 -2.84 4.18 24.65
CA LYS A 120 -1.68 4.03 25.53
C LYS A 120 -1.13 5.40 25.93
N THR A 121 -0.49 5.43 27.10
CA THR A 121 0.28 6.61 27.52
C THR A 121 1.42 6.85 26.55
N ALA A 122 1.46 8.06 25.98
CA ALA A 122 2.51 8.45 25.05
C ALA A 122 3.87 8.55 25.78
N VAL A 123 4.78 7.67 25.40
CA VAL A 123 6.20 7.65 25.82
C VAL A 123 7.07 7.48 24.58
N ALA A 124 8.34 7.91 24.64
CA ALA A 124 9.21 7.97 23.47
C ALA A 124 9.44 6.60 22.81
N GLU A 125 9.37 5.52 23.59
CA GLU A 125 9.60 4.14 23.19
C GLU A 125 8.35 3.49 22.58
N LEU A 126 7.19 4.11 22.71
CA LEU A 126 5.94 3.58 22.16
C LEU A 126 6.07 3.44 20.62
N PRO A 127 5.63 2.34 20.00
CA PRO A 127 5.64 2.23 18.55
C PRO A 127 4.74 3.30 17.91
N ALA A 128 5.29 4.03 16.97
CA ALA A 128 4.56 4.90 16.05
C ALA A 128 4.77 4.39 14.63
N TYR A 129 3.93 4.88 13.71
CA TYR A 129 3.84 4.35 12.36
C TYR A 129 3.74 5.48 11.35
N LEU A 130 4.36 5.29 10.20
CA LEU A 130 4.09 6.06 8.98
C LEU A 130 3.39 5.14 7.99
N GLY A 131 2.16 5.49 7.61
CA GLY A 131 1.39 4.81 6.59
C GLY A 131 1.44 5.55 5.26
N PHE A 132 1.71 4.82 4.18
CA PHE A 132 1.80 5.33 2.81
C PHE A 132 0.73 4.69 1.94
N ALA A 133 0.00 5.52 1.18
CA ALA A 133 -0.98 5.06 0.20
C ALA A 133 -1.05 6.00 -1.00
N THR A 134 -1.14 5.43 -2.20
CA THR A 134 -1.40 6.22 -3.42
C THR A 134 -2.83 6.75 -3.41
N ILE A 135 -3.00 8.01 -3.82
CA ILE A 135 -4.32 8.61 -4.04
C ILE A 135 -4.70 8.35 -5.49
N PRO A 136 -5.80 7.65 -5.77
CA PRO A 136 -6.19 7.33 -7.15
C PRO A 136 -6.66 8.56 -7.92
N GLY A 137 -6.35 8.61 -9.21
CA GLY A 137 -6.79 9.66 -10.14
C GLY A 137 -5.77 10.79 -10.32
N ASP A 138 -6.18 11.85 -11.04
CA ASP A 138 -5.39 13.06 -11.21
C ASP A 138 -5.65 14.03 -10.06
N VAL A 139 -4.74 14.07 -9.09
CA VAL A 139 -4.89 14.91 -7.89
C VAL A 139 -4.72 16.40 -8.18
N CYS A 140 -4.10 16.77 -9.31
CA CYS A 140 -3.96 18.16 -9.73
C CYS A 140 -5.21 18.70 -10.43
N ALA A 141 -6.00 17.84 -11.08
CA ALA A 141 -7.24 18.23 -11.75
C ALA A 141 -8.30 18.80 -10.76
N ALA A 142 -8.36 18.27 -9.53
CA ALA A 142 -9.28 18.75 -8.50
C ALA A 142 -9.01 20.21 -8.08
N ARG A 143 -7.75 20.68 -8.17
CA ARG A 143 -7.38 22.07 -7.83
C ARG A 143 -7.72 23.06 -8.94
N SER A 144 -7.80 22.60 -10.19
CA SER A 144 -8.25 23.42 -11.33
C SER A 144 -9.76 23.66 -11.35
N ALA A 145 -10.55 22.90 -10.56
CA ALA A 145 -12.01 22.99 -10.52
C ALA A 145 -12.55 23.88 -9.38
N ALA A 146 -11.74 24.76 -8.78
CA ALA A 146 -12.26 25.76 -7.84
C ALA A 146 -13.27 26.67 -8.57
N PRO A 147 -14.56 26.74 -8.15
CA PRO A 147 -15.53 27.59 -8.82
C PRO A 147 -15.11 29.06 -8.72
N ALA A 148 -15.12 29.77 -9.83
CA ALA A 148 -15.06 31.23 -9.81
C ALA A 148 -16.23 31.72 -8.95
N ALA A 149 -15.93 32.42 -7.85
CA ALA A 149 -16.95 33.15 -7.12
C ALA A 149 -17.56 34.17 -8.08
N ALA A 150 -18.78 33.91 -8.56
CA ALA A 150 -19.57 34.84 -9.33
C ALA A 150 -20.02 35.97 -8.39
N GLY A 151 -19.13 36.95 -8.18
CA GLY A 151 -19.48 38.22 -7.56
C GLY A 151 -20.43 38.97 -8.47
N THR A 152 -21.67 39.17 -8.05
CA THR A 152 -22.64 40.06 -8.69
C THR A 152 -22.13 41.50 -8.57
N PRO A 153 -22.08 42.31 -9.65
CA PRO A 153 -21.69 43.72 -9.53
C PRO A 153 -22.78 44.51 -8.78
N PRO A 154 -22.41 45.49 -7.93
CA PRO A 154 -23.37 46.36 -7.27
C PRO A 154 -24.07 47.27 -8.29
N GLN A 155 -25.40 47.41 -8.15
CA GLN A 155 -26.23 48.44 -8.77
C GLN A 155 -26.20 49.71 -7.91
#